data_AF-A0A031JUA6-F1
#
_entry.id   AF-A0A031JUA6-F1
#
_cell.length_a   1.000
_cell.length_b   1.000
_cell.length_c   1.000
_cell.angle_alpha   90.00
_cell.angle_beta   90.00
_cell.angle_gamma   90.00
#
_symmetry.space_group_name_H-M   'P 1'
#
loop_
_entity.id
_entity.type
_entity.pdbx_description
1 polymer ?
#
loop_
_entity_poly.entity_id
_entity_poly.type
_entity_poly.pdbx_seq_one_letter_code
_entity_poly.pdbx_strand_id
1 'polypeptide(L)'
;MNTKILALALAGSTVALSACATDGYGGGYGYSSVGWGTPYAYDGYYDGYYGPIHDGYWGSDDYFYYRNNDRDHRYRRGDRNHIMRAPPQGQHNYQPFRGEMRPQQGMKMPMWRGGGDHDGGGRGDGRRPGRGHR
;
A
#
# COMPACT_ATOMS: atom_id res chain seq x y z
N MET A 1 45.36 -13.47 44.24
CA MET A 1 44.92 -14.09 42.95
C MET A 1 43.40 -14.15 42.93
N ASN A 2 42.73 -13.08 42.49
CA ASN A 2 41.30 -13.15 42.21
C ASN A 2 41.06 -12.64 40.79
N THR A 3 41.68 -13.36 39.85
CA THR A 3 41.55 -13.26 38.37
C THR A 3 40.12 -13.46 37.86
N LYS A 4 39.11 -13.55 38.74
CA LYS A 4 37.71 -13.81 38.40
C LYS A 4 36.89 -12.55 38.14
N ILE A 5 37.35 -11.38 38.59
CA ILE A 5 36.57 -10.13 38.48
C ILE A 5 36.71 -9.50 37.07
N LEU A 6 37.79 -9.83 36.32
CA LEU A 6 37.98 -9.33 34.95
C LEU A 6 37.07 -10.01 33.90
N ALA A 7 36.43 -11.13 34.23
CA ALA A 7 35.64 -11.90 33.25
C ALA A 7 34.19 -11.40 33.08
N LEU A 8 33.70 -10.55 33.99
CA LEU A 8 32.31 -10.07 33.95
C LEU A 8 32.14 -8.74 33.19
N ALA A 9 33.20 -8.26 32.53
CA ALA A 9 33.18 -7.06 31.69
C ALA A 9 32.96 -7.39 30.19
N LEU A 10 32.80 -8.67 29.81
CA LEU A 10 32.61 -9.12 28.43
C LEU A 10 31.27 -9.84 28.17
N ALA A 11 30.31 -9.79 29.10
CA ALA A 11 28.92 -10.16 28.82
C ALA A 11 28.11 -8.96 28.28
N GLY A 12 28.80 -8.13 27.49
CA GLY A 12 28.20 -7.05 26.74
C GLY A 12 27.30 -7.60 25.64
N SER A 13 26.13 -6.98 25.54
CA SER A 13 25.60 -6.52 24.25
C SER A 13 24.86 -7.54 23.36
N THR A 14 24.45 -8.71 23.82
CA THR A 14 23.75 -9.69 22.94
C THR A 14 22.23 -9.85 23.16
N VAL A 15 21.60 -9.14 24.09
CA VAL A 15 20.12 -9.20 24.24
C VAL A 15 19.40 -8.19 23.31
N ALA A 16 20.13 -7.41 22.52
CA ALA A 16 19.56 -6.60 21.43
C ALA A 16 19.17 -7.44 20.18
N LEU A 17 19.11 -8.77 20.29
CA LEU A 17 18.74 -9.69 19.19
C LEU A 17 17.40 -10.42 19.37
N SER A 18 16.51 -9.99 20.29
CA SER A 18 15.12 -10.49 20.28
C SER A 18 14.17 -9.71 19.34
N ALA A 19 14.73 -9.01 18.35
CA ALA A 19 13.97 -8.38 17.25
C ALA A 19 14.00 -9.21 15.95
N CYS A 20 14.52 -10.45 15.99
CA CYS A 20 14.50 -11.35 14.84
C CYS A 20 13.49 -12.48 15.12
N ALA A 21 12.42 -12.53 14.32
CA ALA A 21 11.33 -13.50 14.37
C ALA A 21 10.37 -13.38 15.56
N THR A 22 9.88 -12.16 15.83
CA THR A 22 8.41 -12.06 15.80
C THR A 22 8.07 -11.86 14.33
N ASP A 23 7.04 -12.54 13.87
CA ASP A 23 6.42 -12.46 12.57
C ASP A 23 5.92 -11.01 12.37
N GLY A 24 6.88 -10.13 12.13
CA GLY A 24 6.72 -8.70 12.12
C GLY A 24 6.05 -8.28 10.83
N TYR A 25 4.76 -8.51 10.73
CA TYR A 25 3.86 -7.72 9.88
C TYR A 25 2.53 -7.48 10.59
N GLY A 26 2.61 -7.21 11.89
CA GLY A 26 1.58 -6.50 12.63
C GLY A 26 2.12 -5.13 13.04
N GLY A 27 1.90 -4.10 12.23
CA GLY A 27 2.22 -2.72 12.62
C GLY A 27 2.89 -1.91 11.51
N GLY A 28 2.09 -1.40 10.60
CA GLY A 28 2.56 -0.47 9.58
C GLY A 28 1.40 0.15 8.83
N TYR A 29 0.61 1.00 9.50
CA TYR A 29 -0.27 1.98 8.85
C TYR A 29 0.61 2.98 8.07
N GLY A 30 1.18 2.54 6.97
CA GLY A 30 2.22 3.25 6.23
C GLY A 30 1.74 3.50 4.82
N TYR A 31 1.45 4.76 4.54
CA TYR A 31 1.27 5.31 3.20
C TYR A 31 2.55 5.09 2.37
N SER A 32 2.75 3.89 1.86
CA SER A 32 3.86 3.60 0.97
C SER A 32 3.51 4.15 -0.40
N SER A 33 4.15 5.25 -0.80
CA SER A 33 4.10 5.82 -2.13
C SER A 33 4.79 4.85 -3.10
N VAL A 34 4.03 3.92 -3.67
CA VAL A 34 4.55 2.86 -4.55
C VAL A 34 4.49 3.33 -6.01
N GLY A 35 5.65 3.54 -6.63
CA GLY A 35 5.74 3.97 -8.03
C GLY A 35 5.21 2.96 -9.06
N TRP A 36 5.06 3.39 -10.31
CA TRP A 36 4.72 2.50 -11.43
C TRP A 36 5.75 1.35 -11.55
N GLY A 37 5.28 0.12 -11.74
CA GLY A 37 6.11 -1.08 -11.86
C GLY A 37 6.62 -1.64 -10.53
N THR A 38 6.51 -0.90 -9.44
CA THR A 38 6.87 -1.38 -8.09
C THR A 38 5.73 -2.21 -7.52
N PRO A 39 5.99 -3.43 -7.00
CA PRO A 39 4.95 -4.22 -6.37
C PRO A 39 4.31 -3.51 -5.18
N TYR A 40 2.99 -3.57 -5.10
CA TYR A 40 2.15 -3.04 -4.03
C TYR A 40 1.47 -4.21 -3.30
N ALA A 41 1.98 -4.55 -2.13
CA ALA A 41 1.34 -5.50 -1.25
C ALA A 41 0.14 -4.86 -0.55
N TYR A 42 -0.95 -5.62 -0.39
CA TYR A 42 -2.11 -5.22 0.38
C TYR A 42 -2.65 -6.39 1.20
N ASP A 43 -3.31 -6.04 2.28
CA ASP A 43 -4.06 -6.94 3.14
C ASP A 43 -5.40 -6.30 3.54
N GLY A 44 -6.31 -7.15 3.99
CA GLY A 44 -7.61 -6.74 4.51
C GLY A 44 -8.51 -7.93 4.83
N TYR A 45 -9.79 -7.64 5.01
CA TYR A 45 -10.86 -8.57 5.35
C TYR A 45 -11.96 -8.44 4.31
N TYR A 46 -12.40 -9.56 3.75
CA TYR A 46 -13.37 -9.61 2.67
C TYR A 46 -14.38 -10.74 2.88
N ASP A 47 -15.66 -10.48 2.61
CA ASP A 47 -16.77 -11.41 2.82
C ASP A 47 -17.18 -12.20 1.57
N GLY A 48 -16.58 -11.93 0.41
CA GLY A 48 -16.87 -12.63 -0.85
C GLY A 48 -17.98 -12.02 -1.71
N TYR A 49 -18.59 -10.89 -1.32
CA TYR A 49 -19.78 -10.33 -1.98
C TYR A 49 -19.61 -10.06 -3.49
N TYR A 50 -18.43 -9.61 -3.93
CA TYR A 50 -18.10 -9.33 -5.33
C TYR A 50 -17.48 -10.52 -6.09
N GLY A 51 -17.46 -11.71 -5.49
CA GLY A 51 -16.78 -12.89 -6.01
C GLY A 51 -15.24 -12.81 -5.86
N PRO A 52 -14.49 -13.64 -6.60
CA PRO A 52 -13.03 -13.63 -6.55
C PRO A 52 -12.45 -12.27 -6.95
N ILE A 53 -11.56 -11.76 -6.10
CA ILE A 53 -10.75 -10.57 -6.39
C ILE A 53 -9.44 -11.06 -6.99
N HIS A 54 -9.11 -10.57 -8.19
CA HIS A 54 -7.84 -10.89 -8.85
C HIS A 54 -6.70 -10.10 -8.22
N ASP A 55 -6.86 -8.77 -8.15
CA ASP A 55 -6.02 -7.91 -7.34
C ASP A 55 -6.74 -6.59 -7.02
N GLY A 56 -6.08 -5.77 -6.21
CA GLY A 56 -6.58 -4.46 -5.83
C GLY A 56 -5.55 -3.62 -5.10
N TYR A 57 -6.01 -2.47 -4.64
CA TYR A 57 -5.23 -1.60 -3.78
C TYR A 57 -6.14 -0.76 -2.91
N TRP A 58 -5.56 -0.19 -1.87
CA TRP A 58 -6.27 0.76 -1.06
C TRP A 58 -6.08 2.18 -1.58
N GLY A 59 -7.20 2.81 -1.91
CA GLY A 59 -7.24 4.20 -2.36
C GLY A 59 -6.88 5.19 -1.25
N SER A 60 -6.69 6.44 -1.65
CA SER A 60 -6.48 7.54 -0.71
C SER A 60 -7.68 7.93 0.13
N ASP A 61 -8.86 7.47 -0.25
CA ASP A 61 -10.13 7.66 0.43
C ASP A 61 -10.49 6.52 1.41
N ASP A 62 -9.55 5.60 1.68
CA ASP A 62 -9.76 4.40 2.52
C ASP A 62 -10.80 3.42 1.99
N TYR A 63 -11.06 3.45 0.68
CA TYR A 63 -11.81 2.41 0.00
C TYR A 63 -10.86 1.44 -0.71
N PHE A 64 -11.28 0.18 -0.78
CA PHE A 64 -10.57 -0.81 -1.57
C PHE A 64 -11.00 -0.73 -3.02
N TYR A 65 -10.04 -0.63 -3.92
CA TYR A 65 -10.23 -0.65 -5.35
C TYR A 65 -9.77 -1.99 -5.89
N TYR A 66 -10.61 -2.70 -6.63
CA TYR A 66 -10.36 -4.08 -7.05
C TYR A 66 -10.68 -4.31 -8.53
N ARG A 67 -10.15 -5.42 -9.05
CA ARG A 67 -10.56 -6.02 -10.31
C ARG A 67 -10.82 -7.51 -10.13
N ASN A 68 -11.73 -8.06 -10.92
CA ASN A 68 -12.06 -9.49 -10.87
C ASN A 68 -11.19 -10.33 -11.81
N ASN A 69 -10.55 -9.72 -12.81
CA ASN A 69 -9.74 -10.41 -13.82
C ASN A 69 -8.56 -9.53 -14.26
N ASP A 70 -7.48 -10.17 -14.72
CA ASP A 70 -6.29 -9.52 -15.29
C ASP A 70 -6.59 -8.60 -16.49
N ARG A 71 -7.55 -8.99 -17.33
CA ARG A 71 -7.94 -8.22 -18.53
C ARG A 71 -8.67 -6.91 -18.21
N ASP A 72 -9.12 -6.71 -16.97
CA ASP A 72 -9.79 -5.49 -16.56
C ASP A 72 -8.72 -4.44 -16.23
N HIS A 73 -8.67 -3.38 -17.04
CA HIS A 73 -7.75 -2.26 -16.84
C HIS A 73 -8.35 -1.21 -15.90
N ARG A 74 -9.62 -1.36 -15.49
CA ARG A 74 -10.32 -0.40 -14.65
C ARG A 74 -10.59 -0.98 -13.27
N TYR A 75 -10.03 -0.32 -12.27
CA TYR A 75 -10.32 -0.66 -10.89
C TYR A 75 -11.69 -0.11 -10.47
N ARG A 76 -12.46 -0.96 -9.81
CA ARG A 76 -13.77 -0.65 -9.25
C ARG A 76 -13.67 -0.47 -7.75
N ARG A 77 -14.39 0.50 -7.20
CA ARG A 77 -14.45 0.75 -5.77
C ARG A 77 -15.37 -0.26 -5.10
N GLY A 78 -14.85 -0.99 -4.12
CA GLY A 78 -15.64 -1.84 -3.23
C GLY A 78 -16.29 -1.04 -2.11
N ASP A 79 -17.34 -1.58 -1.51
CA ASP A 79 -17.99 -0.98 -0.36
C ASP A 79 -17.29 -1.34 0.96
N ARG A 80 -17.32 -0.42 1.93
CA ARG A 80 -16.71 -0.60 3.27
C ARG A 80 -17.39 -1.71 4.08
N ASN A 81 -18.62 -2.07 3.74
CA ASN A 81 -19.31 -3.19 4.37
C ASN A 81 -18.88 -4.54 3.80
N HIS A 82 -18.14 -4.60 2.70
CA HIS A 82 -17.70 -5.88 2.13
C HIS A 82 -16.19 -6.04 2.23
N ILE A 83 -15.43 -4.94 2.11
CA ILE A 83 -13.98 -4.95 2.19
C ILE A 83 -13.51 -3.98 3.27
N MET A 84 -12.75 -4.48 4.23
CA MET A 84 -12.24 -3.72 5.37
C MET A 84 -10.72 -3.87 5.49
N ARG A 85 -10.05 -2.82 5.97
CA ARG A 85 -8.62 -2.92 6.31
C ARG A 85 -8.38 -3.68 7.61
N ALA A 86 -9.23 -3.40 8.59
CA ALA A 86 -9.12 -3.97 9.92
C ALA A 86 -10.13 -5.13 10.09
N PRO A 87 -9.84 -6.08 10.99
CA PRO A 87 -10.79 -7.14 11.31
C PRO A 87 -12.10 -6.52 11.82
N PRO A 88 -13.25 -6.85 11.22
CA PRO A 88 -14.52 -6.38 11.74
C PRO A 88 -14.79 -6.97 13.12
N GLN A 89 -15.33 -6.14 14.02
CA GLN A 89 -15.71 -6.58 15.34
C GLN A 89 -16.99 -7.43 15.26
N GLY A 90 -16.90 -8.70 15.63
CA GLY A 90 -18.06 -9.60 15.76
C GLY A 90 -18.66 -10.12 14.45
N GLN A 91 -18.10 -9.77 13.28
CA GLN A 91 -18.57 -10.32 12.00
C GLN A 91 -17.73 -11.54 11.61
N HIS A 92 -18.37 -12.70 11.52
CA HIS A 92 -17.68 -13.98 11.30
C HIS A 92 -17.52 -14.37 9.82
N ASN A 93 -18.13 -13.62 8.89
CA ASN A 93 -18.13 -13.97 7.46
C ASN A 93 -16.93 -13.42 6.69
N TYR A 94 -16.14 -12.55 7.32
CA TYR A 94 -14.97 -11.96 6.69
C TYR A 94 -13.78 -12.87 6.83
N GLN A 95 -13.11 -13.08 5.70
CA GLN A 95 -11.89 -13.84 5.63
C GLN A 95 -10.74 -12.86 5.41
N PRO A 96 -9.60 -13.05 6.11
CA PRO A 96 -8.41 -12.29 5.81
C PRO A 96 -7.99 -12.60 4.38
N PHE A 97 -7.73 -11.57 3.60
CA PHE A 97 -7.21 -11.69 2.25
C PHE A 97 -5.99 -10.78 2.12
N ARG A 98 -5.07 -11.22 1.27
CA ARG A 98 -3.87 -10.45 0.93
C ARG A 98 -3.49 -10.73 -0.51
N GLY A 99 -2.77 -9.80 -1.10
CA GLY A 99 -2.26 -9.96 -2.44
C GLY A 99 -1.21 -8.92 -2.77
N GLU A 100 -0.72 -9.03 -3.98
CA GLU A 100 0.24 -8.09 -4.53
C GLU A 100 -0.27 -7.61 -5.88
N MET A 101 -0.41 -6.30 -6.02
CA MET A 101 -0.72 -5.65 -7.27
C MET A 101 0.56 -5.06 -7.85
N ARG A 102 0.73 -5.15 -9.17
CA ARG A 102 1.79 -4.43 -9.88
C ARG A 102 1.15 -3.33 -10.72
N PRO A 103 1.22 -2.05 -10.30
CA PRO A 103 0.66 -0.94 -11.04
C PRO A 103 1.39 -0.79 -12.38
N GLN A 104 0.64 -0.80 -13.47
CA GLN A 104 1.18 -0.63 -14.83
C GLN A 104 0.65 0.66 -15.45
N GLN A 105 1.48 1.30 -16.27
CA GLN A 105 1.09 2.47 -17.02
C GLN A 105 -0.10 2.14 -17.94
N GLY A 106 -1.13 2.99 -17.93
CA GLY A 106 -2.37 2.79 -18.68
C GLY A 106 -3.53 2.17 -17.90
N MET A 107 -3.29 1.64 -16.69
CA MET A 107 -4.37 1.21 -15.79
C MET A 107 -5.14 2.43 -15.26
N LYS A 108 -6.47 2.31 -15.22
CA LYS A 108 -7.35 3.31 -14.61
C LYS A 108 -7.45 3.02 -13.11
N MET A 109 -6.61 3.70 -12.34
CA MET A 109 -6.48 3.54 -10.89
C MET A 109 -6.92 4.82 -10.13
N PRO A 110 -8.22 4.99 -9.83
CA PRO A 110 -8.70 6.14 -9.07
C PRO A 110 -8.11 6.19 -7.65
N MET A 111 -7.76 7.39 -7.16
CA MET A 111 -7.25 7.57 -5.79
C MET A 111 -5.95 6.80 -5.48
N TRP A 112 -5.20 6.40 -6.51
CA TRP A 112 -3.90 5.76 -6.37
C TRP A 112 -2.87 6.73 -5.77
N ARG A 113 -2.23 6.33 -4.66
CA ARG A 113 -1.25 7.15 -3.92
C ARG A 113 0.17 7.11 -4.49
N GLY A 114 0.40 6.25 -5.49
CA GLY A 114 1.72 5.96 -6.04
C GLY A 114 1.97 6.48 -7.45
N GLY A 115 0.98 7.17 -8.02
CA GLY A 115 1.08 7.81 -9.32
C GLY A 115 1.42 9.26 -9.08
N GLY A 116 2.70 9.61 -9.28
CA GLY A 116 3.10 11.00 -9.40
C GLY A 116 2.19 11.72 -10.40
N ASP A 117 1.85 12.95 -10.04
CA ASP A 117 1.06 13.91 -10.80
C ASP A 117 1.38 13.82 -12.28
N HIS A 118 0.39 13.41 -13.08
CA HIS A 118 0.43 13.67 -14.51
C HIS A 118 -0.89 14.33 -14.90
N ASP A 119 -0.79 15.65 -14.96
CA ASP A 119 -1.39 16.53 -15.96
C ASP A 119 -2.33 15.87 -16.95
N GLY A 120 -3.60 16.26 -16.88
CA GLY A 120 -4.61 15.84 -17.83
C GLY A 120 -5.77 16.81 -17.92
N GLY A 121 -5.49 18.11 -18.07
CA GLY A 121 -6.53 19.13 -18.10
C GLY A 121 -6.17 20.45 -18.78
N GLY A 122 -5.99 20.44 -20.11
CA GLY A 122 -6.42 21.58 -20.94
C GLY A 122 -5.35 22.53 -21.50
N ARG A 123 -5.06 22.35 -22.80
CA ARG A 123 -4.97 23.39 -23.86
C ARG A 123 -4.38 24.76 -23.45
N GLY A 124 -3.13 25.00 -23.85
CA GLY A 124 -2.50 26.32 -23.87
C GLY A 124 -1.51 26.44 -25.02
N ASP A 125 -2.04 26.56 -26.23
CA ASP A 125 -1.33 26.82 -27.48
C ASP A 125 -0.44 28.08 -27.34
N GLY A 126 0.79 28.01 -27.84
CA GLY A 126 1.80 29.05 -27.65
C GLY A 126 1.42 30.39 -28.29
N ARG A 127 1.78 31.51 -27.64
CA ARG A 127 1.96 32.84 -28.27
C ARG A 127 2.81 33.78 -27.40
N ARG A 128 4.07 33.93 -27.84
CA ARG A 128 4.99 35.10 -27.84
C ARG A 128 5.14 36.03 -26.60
N PRO A 129 6.38 36.39 -26.21
CA PRO A 129 6.64 37.51 -25.31
C PRO A 129 6.46 38.86 -26.03
N GLY A 130 5.46 39.64 -25.59
CA GLY A 130 5.22 41.02 -26.01
C GLY A 130 6.17 41.98 -25.31
N ARG A 131 7.18 42.43 -26.04
CA ARG A 131 8.10 43.52 -25.72
C ARG A 131 7.33 44.85 -25.75
N GLY A 132 7.11 45.46 -24.58
CA GLY A 132 6.54 46.81 -24.47
C GLY A 132 7.58 47.86 -24.85
N HIS A 133 7.41 48.48 -26.02
CA HIS A 133 8.02 49.76 -26.39
C HIS A 133 6.92 50.76 -26.68
N ARG A 134 6.79 51.77 -25.82
CA ARG A 134 6.55 53.21 -26.08
C ARG A 134 5.90 53.85 -24.87
#